data_AF-A0A950FIQ2-F1
#
_entry.id   AF-A0A950FIQ2-F1
#
_cell.length_a   1.000
_cell.length_b   1.000
_cell.length_c   1.000
_cell.angle_alpha   90.00
_cell.angle_beta   90.00
_cell.angle_gamma   90.00
#
_symmetry.space_group_name_H-M   'P 1'
#
loop_
_entity.id
_entity.type
_entity.pdbx_description
1 polymer ?
#
loop_
_entity_poly.entity_id
_entity_poly.type
_entity_poly.pdbx_seq_one_letter_code
_entity_poly.pdbx_strand_id
1 'polypeptide(L)'
;QSLFSRHDSVGQRRMAQLHKGRRGKLEVSPNLWAGIGLVRGGAGTALVGDPKTVATRIQEYQELGIDTFIFSGYPHLEEAYRVAELLLPELRSTCKQSDVQSVAAG
;
A
#
# COMPACT_ATOMS: atom_id res chain seq x y z
N GLN A 1 -27.99 -5.63 4.65
CA GLN A 1 -26.61 -6.09 4.36
C GLN A 1 -26.58 -6.67 2.95
N SER A 2 -26.08 -5.96 1.92
CA SER A 2 -25.89 -6.48 0.55
C SER A 2 -25.31 -5.42 -0.42
N LEU A 3 -24.27 -4.65 -0.05
CA LEU A 3 -23.66 -3.70 -0.99
C LEU A 3 -22.44 -4.27 -1.74
N PHE A 4 -21.86 -5.38 -1.28
CA PHE A 4 -20.59 -5.89 -1.81
C PHE A 4 -20.68 -7.27 -2.49
N SER A 5 -21.86 -7.91 -2.54
CA SER A 5 -22.03 -9.26 -3.12
C SER A 5 -22.28 -9.25 -4.64
N ARG A 6 -22.38 -8.08 -5.27
CA ARG A 6 -22.72 -7.90 -6.69
C ARG A 6 -21.59 -7.24 -7.50
N HIS A 7 -20.34 -7.55 -7.19
CA HIS A 7 -19.20 -7.08 -7.98
C HIS A 7 -18.69 -8.19 -8.90
N ASP A 8 -18.74 -7.93 -10.22
CA ASP A 8 -18.18 -8.82 -11.24
C ASP A 8 -16.64 -8.75 -11.31
N SER A 9 -16.04 -7.78 -10.61
CA SER A 9 -14.59 -7.64 -10.51
C SER A 9 -13.96 -8.75 -9.68
N VAL A 10 -13.10 -9.56 -10.32
CA VAL A 10 -12.26 -10.57 -9.65
C VAL A 10 -11.34 -9.92 -8.62
N GLY A 11 -10.79 -8.74 -8.92
CA GLY A 11 -9.92 -8.00 -8.00
C GLY A 11 -10.65 -7.63 -6.71
N GLN A 12 -11.85 -7.04 -6.84
CA GLN A 12 -12.65 -6.69 -5.67
C GLN A 12 -13.08 -7.92 -4.86
N ARG A 13 -13.41 -9.03 -5.55
CA ARG A 13 -13.72 -10.30 -4.90
C ARG A 13 -12.54 -10.83 -4.07
N ARG A 14 -11.32 -10.81 -4.62
CA ARG A 14 -10.10 -11.23 -3.91
C ARG A 14 -9.83 -10.37 -2.68
N MET A 15 -9.97 -9.05 -2.79
CA MET A 15 -9.76 -8.16 -1.64
C MET A 15 -10.83 -8.36 -0.55
N ALA A 16 -12.09 -8.57 -0.93
CA ALA A 16 -13.15 -8.87 0.03
C ALA A 16 -12.89 -10.17 0.81
N GLN A 17 -12.22 -11.15 0.19
CA GLN A 17 -11.83 -12.41 0.84
C GLN A 17 -10.74 -12.22 1.90
N LEU A 18 -9.95 -11.13 1.87
CA LEU A 18 -8.92 -10.84 2.87
C LEU A 18 -9.53 -10.57 4.26
N HIS A 19 -10.68 -9.90 4.31
CA HIS A 19 -11.33 -9.57 5.58
C HIS A 19 -12.63 -10.34 5.83
N LYS A 20 -13.31 -10.86 4.79
CA LYS A 20 -14.60 -11.59 4.89
C LYS A 20 -15.67 -10.85 5.73
N GLY A 21 -15.61 -9.52 5.76
CA GLY A 21 -16.46 -8.67 6.60
C GLY A 21 -16.16 -8.68 8.11
N ARG A 22 -15.10 -9.36 8.56
CA ARG A 22 -14.74 -9.50 9.98
C ARG A 22 -13.76 -8.40 10.40
N ARG A 23 -14.01 -7.76 11.55
CA ARG A 23 -13.14 -6.70 12.10
C ARG A 23 -11.94 -7.21 12.91
N GLY A 24 -11.93 -8.50 13.28
CA GLY A 24 -10.99 -9.04 14.27
C GLY A 24 -9.59 -9.40 13.75
N LYS A 25 -9.35 -9.41 12.43
CA LYS A 25 -8.05 -9.70 11.80
C LYS A 25 -7.97 -8.99 10.45
N LEU A 26 -7.53 -7.73 10.47
CA LEU A 26 -7.47 -6.88 9.27
C LEU A 26 -6.04 -6.65 8.77
N GLU A 27 -5.03 -7.03 9.55
CA GLU A 27 -3.66 -7.08 9.07
C GLU A 27 -3.47 -8.33 8.22
N VAL A 28 -3.12 -8.14 6.95
CA VAL A 28 -2.93 -9.21 5.96
C VAL A 28 -1.48 -9.68 5.99
N SER A 29 -0.56 -8.73 6.15
CA SER A 29 0.88 -8.90 6.36
C SER A 29 1.38 -7.69 7.16
N PRO A 30 2.63 -7.70 7.68
CA PRO A 30 3.17 -6.55 8.41
C PRO A 30 2.94 -5.24 7.65
N ASN A 31 2.28 -4.28 8.30
CA ASN A 31 1.95 -2.96 7.76
C ASN A 31 0.99 -2.94 6.56
N LEU A 32 0.37 -4.06 6.20
CA LEU A 32 -0.64 -4.13 5.14
C LEU A 32 -2.03 -4.42 5.73
N TRP A 33 -2.91 -3.42 5.68
CA TRP A 33 -4.19 -3.44 6.39
C TRP A 33 -5.38 -3.44 5.43
N ALA A 34 -6.27 -4.42 5.54
CA ALA A 34 -7.46 -4.61 4.71
C ALA A 34 -8.72 -3.90 5.24
N GLY A 35 -8.62 -3.12 6.32
CA GLY A 35 -9.79 -2.48 6.93
C GLY A 35 -10.46 -1.41 6.07
N ILE A 36 -9.73 -0.80 5.14
CA ILE A 36 -10.30 0.16 4.19
C ILE A 36 -11.41 -0.47 3.32
N GLY A 37 -11.30 -1.78 3.04
CA GLY A 37 -12.30 -2.56 2.30
C GLY A 37 -13.61 -2.81 3.06
N LEU A 38 -13.68 -2.48 4.37
CA LEU A 38 -14.93 -2.56 5.14
C LEU A 38 -15.83 -1.34 4.96
N VAL A 39 -15.25 -0.19 4.59
CA VAL A 39 -15.95 1.11 4.59
C VAL A 39 -16.08 1.73 3.20
N ARG A 40 -15.19 1.36 2.27
CA ARG A 40 -15.20 1.85 0.89
C ARG A 40 -15.49 0.70 -0.08
N GLY A 41 -16.32 0.96 -1.09
CA GLY A 41 -16.42 0.08 -2.26
C GLY A 41 -15.13 0.11 -3.08
N GLY A 42 -14.61 -1.06 -3.41
CA GLY A 42 -13.41 -1.22 -4.22
C GLY A 42 -12.47 -2.31 -3.70
N ALA A 43 -11.46 -2.62 -4.51
CA ALA A 43 -10.35 -3.48 -4.13
C ALA A 43 -9.28 -2.60 -3.45
N GLY A 44 -9.02 -2.78 -2.15
CA GLY A 44 -8.02 -1.94 -1.48
C GLY A 44 -7.49 -2.50 -0.16
N THR A 45 -6.20 -2.33 0.03
CA THR A 45 -5.45 -2.45 1.28
C THR A 45 -4.69 -1.16 1.48
N ALA A 46 -4.38 -0.81 2.73
CA ALA A 46 -3.58 0.35 3.08
C ALA A 46 -2.22 -0.11 3.61
N LEU A 47 -1.15 0.56 3.17
CA LEU A 47 0.13 0.51 3.88
C LEU A 47 0.07 1.45 5.09
N VAL A 48 0.35 0.92 6.28
CA VAL A 48 0.19 1.66 7.55
C VAL A 48 1.46 1.57 8.37
N GLY A 49 2.07 2.73 8.66
CA GLY A 49 3.30 2.85 9.45
C GLY A 49 3.88 4.26 9.35
N ASP A 50 5.08 4.43 9.90
CA ASP A 50 5.88 5.63 9.65
C ASP A 50 6.41 5.65 8.19
N PRO A 51 6.89 6.80 7.69
CA PRO A 51 7.34 6.93 6.30
C PRO A 51 8.44 5.95 5.89
N LYS A 52 9.37 5.60 6.78
CA LYS A 52 10.46 4.65 6.48
C LYS A 52 9.95 3.23 6.37
N THR A 53 9.08 2.85 7.28
CA THR A 53 8.40 1.55 7.26
C THR A 53 7.58 1.41 5.97
N VAL A 54 6.82 2.43 5.58
CA VAL A 54 6.04 2.41 4.34
C VAL A 54 6.95 2.37 3.11
N ALA A 55 8.05 3.14 3.08
CA ALA A 55 9.02 3.11 2.00
C ALA A 55 9.64 1.71 1.82
N THR A 56 9.97 1.04 2.93
CA THR A 56 10.47 -0.35 2.92
C THR A 56 9.47 -1.30 2.27
N ARG A 57 8.17 -1.19 2.62
CA ARG A 57 7.12 -2.02 2.00
C ARG A 57 6.94 -1.73 0.51
N ILE A 58 7.12 -0.48 0.08
CA ILE A 58 7.07 -0.13 -1.35
C ILE A 58 8.25 -0.74 -2.10
N GLN A 59 9.44 -0.73 -1.52
CA GLN A 59 10.63 -1.37 -2.11
C GLN A 59 10.46 -2.87 -2.27
N GLU A 60 9.88 -3.56 -1.29
CA GLU A 60 9.57 -4.99 -1.42
C GLU A 60 8.66 -5.26 -2.64
N TYR A 61 7.70 -4.37 -2.94
CA TYR A 61 6.92 -4.46 -4.18
C TYR A 61 7.76 -4.15 -5.43
N GLN A 62 8.68 -3.19 -5.38
CA GLN A 62 9.60 -2.87 -6.48
C GLN A 62 10.54 -4.02 -6.80
N GLU A 63 11.06 -4.72 -5.80
CA GLU A 63 11.90 -5.93 -5.94
C GLU A 63 11.14 -7.07 -6.64
N LEU A 64 9.81 -7.11 -6.49
CA LEU A 64 8.93 -8.02 -7.22
C LEU A 64 8.60 -7.55 -8.65
N GLY A 65 9.16 -6.43 -9.09
CA GLY A 65 8.98 -5.85 -10.42
C GLY A 65 7.78 -4.91 -10.57
N ILE A 66 7.19 -4.43 -9.47
CA ILE A 66 6.11 -3.43 -9.52
C ILE A 66 6.72 -2.02 -9.56
N ASP A 67 6.56 -1.33 -10.67
CA ASP A 67 7.13 0.01 -10.89
C ASP A 67 6.13 1.16 -10.68
N THR A 68 4.83 0.87 -10.77
CA THR A 68 3.77 1.87 -10.83
C THR A 68 2.79 1.68 -9.68
N PHE A 69 2.63 2.72 -8.87
CA PHE A 69 1.76 2.70 -7.70
C PHE A 69 0.67 3.77 -7.81
N ILE A 70 -0.58 3.35 -7.63
CA ILE A 70 -1.73 4.26 -7.55
C ILE A 70 -2.15 4.35 -6.08
N PHE A 71 -1.76 5.45 -5.43
CA PHE A 71 -2.09 5.70 -4.03
C PHE A 71 -3.30 6.61 -3.86
N SER A 72 -4.01 6.42 -2.75
CA SER A 72 -5.05 7.32 -2.27
C SER A 72 -5.02 7.35 -0.74
N GLY A 73 -5.26 8.51 -0.15
CA GLY A 73 -5.37 8.69 1.30
C GLY A 73 -6.58 9.57 1.65
N TYR A 74 -6.95 9.59 2.94
CA TYR A 74 -8.08 10.37 3.44
C TYR A 74 -7.67 11.27 4.61
N PRO A 75 -7.98 12.59 4.55
CA PRO A 75 -8.52 13.31 3.40
C PRO A 75 -7.48 13.47 2.28
N HIS A 76 -7.92 13.53 1.02
CA HIS A 76 -7.02 13.36 -0.13
C HIS A 76 -5.94 14.45 -0.27
N LEU A 77 -6.27 15.70 0.04
CA LEU A 77 -5.34 16.82 -0.14
C LEU A 77 -4.18 16.73 0.85
N GLU A 78 -4.51 16.60 2.13
CA GLU A 78 -3.56 16.50 3.23
C GLU A 78 -2.69 15.25 3.10
N GLU A 79 -3.27 14.13 2.67
CA GLU A 79 -2.50 12.92 2.42
C GLU A 79 -1.58 13.04 1.20
N ALA A 80 -1.96 13.80 0.17
CA ALA A 80 -1.05 14.09 -0.94
C ALA A 80 0.18 14.89 -0.46
N TYR A 81 -0.01 15.89 0.41
CA TYR A 81 1.09 16.60 1.06
C TYR A 81 1.93 15.68 1.94
N ARG A 82 1.30 14.84 2.78
CA ARG A 82 2.02 13.88 3.64
C ARG A 82 2.90 12.94 2.84
N VAL A 83 2.39 12.41 1.73
CA VAL A 83 3.19 11.57 0.82
C VAL A 83 4.35 12.36 0.22
N ALA A 84 4.09 13.57 -0.28
CA ALA A 84 5.10 14.39 -0.92
C ALA A 84 6.24 14.80 0.04
N GLU A 85 5.89 15.17 1.27
CA GLU A 85 6.81 15.73 2.25
C GLU A 85 7.52 14.66 3.07
N LEU A 86 6.86 13.54 3.37
CA LEU A 86 7.40 12.52 4.29
C LEU A 86 7.85 11.25 3.58
N LEU A 87 7.09 10.76 2.59
CA LEU A 87 7.35 9.45 1.98
C LEU A 87 8.27 9.54 0.75
N LEU A 88 8.04 10.49 -0.15
CA LEU A 88 8.87 10.64 -1.36
C LEU A 88 10.37 10.83 -1.05
N PRO A 89 10.79 11.57 0.00
CA PRO A 89 12.21 11.66 0.35
C PRO A 89 12.84 10.32 0.72
N GLU A 90 12.11 9.45 1.44
CA GLU A 90 12.59 8.13 1.85
C GLU A 90 12.75 7.20 0.63
N LEU A 91 11.82 7.26 -0.34
CA LEU A 91 11.90 6.50 -1.60
C LEU A 91 13.07 6.95 -2.49
N ARG A 92 13.42 8.24 -2.48
CA ARG A 92 14.56 8.76 -3.25
C ARG A 92 15.90 8.45 -2.60
N SER A 93 15.94 8.46 -1.27
CA SER A 93 17.17 8.21 -0.51
C SER A 93 17.62 6.76 -0.65
N THR A 94 16.66 5.85 -0.73
CA THR A 94 16.89 4.41 -0.92
C THR A 94 17.33 4.08 -2.34
N CYS A 95 16.74 4.71 -3.37
CA CYS A 95 17.20 4.60 -4.76
C CYS A 95 18.69 5.01 -4.93
N LYS A 96 19.11 6.09 -4.26
CA LYS A 96 20.53 6.49 -4.29
C LYS A 96 21.46 5.48 -3.61
N GLN A 97 20.99 4.78 -2.57
CA GLN A 97 21.79 3.78 -1.87
C GLN A 97 22.00 2.51 -2.71
N SER A 98 20.97 2.06 -3.44
CA SER A 98 21.08 0.92 -4.36
C SER A 98 22.04 1.20 -5.51
N ASP A 99 22.03 2.42 -6.06
CA ASP A 99 22.97 2.79 -7.11
C ASP A 99 24.42 2.75 -6.61
N VAL A 100 24.68 3.32 -5.43
CA VAL A 100 26.03 3.34 -4.82
C VAL A 100 26.53 1.94 -4.47
N GLN A 101 25.66 1.05 -3.99
CA GLN A 101 26.02 -0.36 -3.72
C GLN A 101 26.30 -1.14 -5.02
N SER A 102 25.60 -0.85 -6.11
CA SER A 102 25.88 -1.46 -7.41
C SER A 102 27.23 -1.04 -7.98
N VAL A 103 27.70 0.19 -7.75
CA VAL A 103 29.03 0.64 -8.22
C VAL A 103 30.16 0.10 -7.35
N ALA A 104 29.90 -0.18 -6.07
CA ALA A 104 30.90 -0.70 -5.13
C ALA A 104 31.13 -2.22 -5.22
N ALA A 105 30.23 -2.95 -5.89
CA ALA A 105 30.27 -4.41 -6.03
C ALA A 105 30.81 -4.90 -7.39
N GLY A 106 31.24 -3.99 -8.28
CA GLY A 106 31.88 -4.29 -9.56
C GLY A 106 33.33 -3.82 -9.60
#